data_AF-A0A175YPW8-F1
#
_entry.id   AF-A0A175YPW8-F1
#
_cell.length_a   1.000
_cell.length_b   1.000
_cell.length_c   1.000
_cell.angle_alpha   90.00
_cell.angle_beta   90.00
_cell.angle_gamma   90.00
#
_symmetry.space_group_name_H-M   'P 1'
#
loop_
_entity.id
_entity.type
_entity.pdbx_description
1 polymer ?
#
loop_
_entity_poly.entity_id
_entity_poly.type
_entity_poly.pdbx_seq_one_letter_code
_entity_poly.pdbx_strand_id
1 'polypeptide(L)' 'MFPSGMDFARETGVAASGTVLIPTRFVWPYGGRSVYLSGSFTGWTEHFQMSPVEGCPTVFQTICSLPPGFHQVLF' A
#
# COMPACT_ATOMS: atom_id res chain seq x y z
N MET A 1 -25.42 10.81 -0.14
CA MET A 1 -24.46 10.94 -1.25
C MET A 1 -23.10 11.22 -0.65
N PHE A 2 -22.21 10.23 -0.59
CA PHE A 2 -20.82 10.43 -0.21
C PHE A 2 -19.97 10.41 -1.49
N PRO A 3 -19.01 11.33 -1.66
CA PRO A 3 -18.30 11.49 -2.91
C PRO A 3 -17.32 10.33 -3.13
N SER A 4 -17.10 10.06 -4.42
CA SER A 4 -16.17 9.11 -5.01
C SER A 4 -14.86 8.96 -4.23
N GLY A 5 -14.68 7.81 -3.58
CA GLY A 5 -13.44 7.42 -2.91
C GLY A 5 -12.44 6.83 -3.90
N MET A 6 -11.84 7.73 -4.68
CA MET A 6 -10.48 7.66 -5.23
C MET A 6 -9.97 6.27 -5.65
N ASP A 7 -10.00 6.03 -6.97
CA ASP A 7 -9.19 5.04 -7.67
C ASP A 7 -7.70 5.20 -7.32
N PHE A 8 -7.24 4.51 -6.27
CA PHE A 8 -5.82 4.39 -5.94
C PHE A 8 -5.16 3.18 -6.62
N ALA A 9 -5.77 2.66 -7.68
CA ALA A 9 -5.05 1.88 -8.68
C ALA A 9 -4.26 2.84 -9.59
N ARG A 10 -3.34 3.61 -9.01
CA ARG A 10 -2.23 4.13 -9.80
C ARG A 10 -1.39 2.90 -10.11
N GLU A 11 -1.46 2.47 -11.36
CA GLU A 11 -0.59 1.48 -11.98
C GLU A 11 0.86 2.00 -11.91
N THR A 12 1.45 1.99 -10.71
CA THR A 12 2.87 2.24 -10.53
C THR A 12 3.56 0.90 -10.35
N GLY A 13 4.38 0.61 -11.33
CA GLY A 13 5.06 -0.66 -11.50
C GLY A 13 4.72 -1.15 -12.88
N VAL A 14 5.44 -0.65 -13.88
CA VAL A 14 5.49 -1.26 -15.20
C VAL A 14 6.06 -2.67 -14.96
N ALA A 15 5.18 -3.60 -14.60
CA ALA A 15 5.50 -5.00 -14.57
C ALA A 15 6.00 -5.31 -15.98
N ALA A 16 7.29 -5.68 -16.08
CA ALA A 16 7.86 -6.14 -17.34
C ALA A 16 6.86 -7.12 -17.95
N SER A 17 6.41 -6.82 -19.17
CA SER A 17 5.26 -7.43 -19.84
C SER A 17 5.26 -8.95 -19.62
N GLY A 18 4.39 -9.43 -18.70
CA GLY A 18 4.31 -10.84 -18.31
C GLY A 18 4.43 -11.15 -16.80
N THR A 19 4.73 -10.18 -15.93
CA THR A 19 4.82 -10.45 -14.48
C THR A 19 3.45 -10.32 -13.82
N VAL A 20 2.92 -11.43 -13.27
CA VAL A 20 1.70 -11.42 -12.46
C VAL A 20 1.95 -10.60 -11.20
N LEU A 21 1.14 -9.59 -10.93
CA LEU A 21 1.18 -8.84 -9.68
C LEU A 21 0.24 -9.46 -8.65
N ILE A 22 0.70 -9.58 -7.40
CA ILE A 22 -0.05 -10.12 -6.28
C ILE A 22 -0.49 -8.97 -5.38
N PRO A 23 -1.81 -8.72 -5.24
CA PRO A 23 -2.32 -7.75 -4.27
C PRO A 23 -1.94 -8.18 -2.86
N THR A 24 -1.09 -7.39 -2.20
CA THR A 24 -0.55 -7.67 -0.88
C THR A 24 -1.01 -6.58 0.10
N ARG A 25 -1.67 -6.99 1.18
CA ARG A 25 -2.15 -6.09 2.23
C ARG A 25 -1.09 -5.89 3.29
N PHE A 26 -0.75 -4.64 3.57
CA PHE A 26 0.08 -4.23 4.69
C PHE A 26 -0.79 -3.65 5.79
N VAL A 27 -0.52 -4.02 7.04
CA VAL A 27 -1.31 -3.62 8.21
C VAL A 27 -0.37 -3.09 9.30
N TRP A 28 -0.71 -1.92 9.83
CA TRP A 28 -0.01 -1.27 10.95
C TRP A 28 -0.97 -1.15 12.15
N PRO A 29 -0.81 -1.95 13.21
CA PRO A 29 -1.76 -2.00 14.32
C PRO A 29 -1.43 -1.09 15.51
N TYR A 30 -0.39 -0.25 15.42
CA TYR A 30 0.17 0.48 16.57
C TYR A 30 -0.35 1.92 16.75
N GLY A 31 -1.40 2.31 16.03
CA GLY A 31 -1.91 3.67 16.05
C GLY A 31 -1.00 4.67 15.32
N GLY A 32 -1.40 5.94 15.34
CA GLY A 32 -0.71 7.02 14.65
C GLY A 32 -1.70 8.08 14.18
N ARG A 33 -1.21 9.26 13.81
CA ARG A 33 -2.03 10.29 13.12
C ARG A 33 -2.06 10.04 11.62
N SER A 34 -0.91 9.66 11.08
CA SER A 34 -0.71 9.34 9.67
C SER A 34 0.40 8.29 9.62
N VAL A 35 0.15 7.21 8.88
CA VAL A 35 1.10 6.10 8.70
C VAL A 35 1.37 5.98 7.22
N TYR A 36 2.64 5.79 6.86
CA TYR A 36 3.06 5.65 5.48
C TYR A 36 3.71 4.28 5.30
N LEU A 37 3.75 3.80 4.06
CA LEU A 37 4.49 2.61 3.69
C LEU A 37 5.49 3.00 2.61
N SER A 38 6.75 2.60 2.79
CA SER A 38 7.76 2.62 1.73
C SER A 38 8.37 1.24 1.58
N GLY A 39 8.88 0.92 0.41
CA GLY A 39 9.49 -0.39 0.18
C GLY A 39 10.44 -0.43 -0.99
N SER A 40 11.21 -1.52 -1.05
CA SER A 40 12.19 -1.78 -2.11
C SER A 40 11.56 -1.86 -3.50
N PHE A 41 10.28 -2.22 -3.59
CA PHE A 41 9.54 -2.33 -4.85
C PHE A 41 9.28 -0.98 -5.55
N THR A 42 9.46 0.15 -4.85
CA THR A 42 9.48 1.51 -5.43
C THR A 42 10.86 2.17 -5.37
N GLY A 43 11.90 1.39 -5.05
CA GLY A 43 13.24 1.92 -4.82
C GLY A 43 13.31 2.92 -3.66
N TRP A 44 12.41 2.82 -2.68
CA TRP A 44 12.33 3.71 -1.51
C TRP A 44 12.00 5.18 -1.84
N THR A 45 11.46 5.44 -3.03
CA THR A 45 11.16 6.81 -3.47
C THR A 45 9.71 7.21 -3.23
N GLU A 46 8.80 6.23 -3.19
CA GLU A 46 7.38 6.46 -2.96
C GLU A 46 6.97 6.18 -1.51
N HIS A 47 6.05 7.00 -1.02
CA HIS A 47 5.43 6.87 0.30
C HIS A 47 3.91 6.70 0.14
N PHE A 48 3.41 5.49 0.37
CA PHE A 48 1.99 5.19 0.30
C PHE A 48 1.33 5.54 1.62
N GLN A 49 0.43 6.51 1.64
CA GLN A 49 -0.35 6.81 2.83
C GLN A 49 -1.31 5.65 3.13
N MET A 50 -1.32 5.17 4.37
CA MET A 50 -2.21 4.12 4.82
C MET A 50 -3.53 4.70 5.34
N SER A 51 -4.62 3.96 5.13
CA SER A 51 -5.97 4.34 5.57
C SER A 51 -6.36 3.60 6.85
N PRO A 52 -7.08 4.22 7.79
CA PRO A 52 -7.62 3.52 8.95
C PRO A 52 -8.53 2.35 8.52
N VAL A 53 -8.46 1.23 9.24
CA VAL A 53 -9.36 0.10 9.06
C VAL A 53 -10.74 0.47 9.60
N GLU A 54 -11.79 0.13 8.84
CA GLU A 54 -13.17 0.37 9.26
C GLU A 54 -13.45 -0.29 10.62
N GLY A 55 -14.02 0.49 11.55
CA GLY A 55 -14.30 0.04 12.91
C GLY A 55 -13.07 0.00 13.84
N CYS A 56 -11.85 0.16 13.33
CA CYS A 56 -10.59 0.09 14.09
C CYS A 56 -9.68 1.27 13.75
N PRO A 57 -9.92 2.49 14.28
CA PRO A 57 -9.20 3.71 13.89
C PRO A 57 -7.72 3.72 14.29
N THR A 58 -7.29 2.81 15.16
CA THR A 58 -5.88 2.63 15.56
C THR A 58 -5.11 1.69 14.63
N VAL A 59 -5.79 1.02 13.71
CA VAL A 59 -5.18 0.11 12.75
C VAL A 59 -5.22 0.77 11.38
N PHE A 60 -4.08 0.83 10.71
CA PHE A 60 -3.96 1.39 9.37
C PHE A 60 -3.65 0.27 8.37
N GLN A 61 -4.15 0.37 7.15
CA GLN A 61 -3.89 -0.58 6.08
C GLN A 61 -3.68 0.10 4.73
N THR A 62 -2.94 -0.59 3.86
CA THR A 62 -2.88 -0.30 2.43
C THR A 62 -2.71 -1.60 1.65
N ILE A 63 -3.00 -1.57 0.35
CA ILE A 63 -2.83 -2.72 -0.55
C ILE A 63 -1.93 -2.28 -1.69
N CYS A 64 -0.81 -2.99 -1.87
CA CYS A 64 0.11 -2.78 -2.98
C CYS A 64 0.18 -4.04 -3.84
N SER A 65 0.15 -3.87 -5.16
CA SER A 65 0.29 -4.97 -6.12
C SER A 65 1.77 -5.21 -6.38
N LEU A 66 2.31 -6.33 -5.90
CA LEU A 66 3.74 -6.61 -5.91
C LEU A 66 4.07 -7.80 -6.82
N PRO A 67 5.21 -7.79 -7.53
CA PRO A 67 5.69 -9.00 -8.18
C PRO A 67 6.06 -10.06 -7.13
N PRO A 68 5.99 -11.37 -7.44
CA PRO A 68 6.42 -12.41 -6.53
C PRO A 68 7.89 -12.24 -6.16
N GLY A 69 8.22 -12.38 -4.88
CA GLY A 69 9.60 -12.27 -4.41
C GLY A 69 9.70 -11.74 -2.98
N PHE A 70 10.93 -11.43 -2.58
CA PHE A 70 11.22 -10.80 -1.29
C PHE A 70 11.28 -9.29 -1.44
N HIS A 71 10.51 -8.60 -0.61
CA HIS A 71 10.44 -7.14 -0.58
C HIS A 71 10.77 -6.64 0.82
N GLN A 72 11.60 -5.62 0.91
CA GLN A 72 11.87 -4.93 2.16
C GLN A 72 10.88 -3.76 2.28
N VAL A 73 10.39 -3.52 3.50
CA VAL A 73 9.38 -2.50 3.79
C VAL A 73 9.72 -1.72 5.06
N LEU A 74 9.26 -0.47 5.10
CA LEU A 74 9.34 0.47 6.21
C LEU A 74 7.99 1.16 6.40
N PHE A 75 7.63 1.44 7.65
CA PHE A 75 6.42 2.17 8.04
C PHE A 75 6.76 3.52 8.67
#